data_AF-A0A926TA44-F1
#
_entry.id   AF-A0A926TA44-F1
#
_cell.length_a   1.000
_cell.length_b   1.000
_cell.length_c   1.000
_cell.angle_alpha   90.00
_cell.angle_beta   90.00
_cell.angle_gamma   90.00
#
_symmetry.space_group_name_H-M   'P 1'
#
loop_
_entity.id
_entity.type
_entity.pdbx_description
1 polymer ?
#
loop_
_entity_poly.entity_id
_entity_poly.type
_entity_poly.pdbx_seq_one_letter_code
_entity_poly.pdbx_strand_id
1 'polypeptide(L)' 'MVVFDDFWTNVSRYPRYFITIILGIFFFLFEWLKPLLKRPVTAIAIVALLVSGAIFVSLTLRAMLGLSPV' A
#
# COMPACT_ATOMS: atom_id res chain seq x y z
N MET A 1 -10.67 -26.88 30.22
CA MET A 1 -10.51 -26.95 28.75
C MET A 1 -11.17 -25.70 28.14
N VAL A 2 -10.56 -24.52 28.32
CA VAL A 2 -11.12 -23.22 27.88
C VAL A 2 -10.08 -22.38 27.09
N VAL A 3 -8.82 -22.82 27.06
CA VAL A 3 -7.69 -22.06 26.47
C VAL A 3 -7.80 -21.93 24.95
N PHE A 4 -8.38 -22.92 24.26
CA PHE A 4 -8.46 -22.92 22.79
C PHE A 4 -9.51 -21.94 22.25
N ASP A 5 -10.66 -21.80 22.93
CA ASP A 5 -11.72 -20.88 22.51
C ASP A 5 -11.30 -19.41 22.72
N ASP A 6 -10.60 -19.14 23.82
CA ASP A 6 -10.04 -17.80 24.10
C ASP A 6 -8.93 -17.42 23.11
N PHE A 7 -8.12 -18.38 22.65
CA PHE A 7 -7.07 -18.14 21.66
C PHE A 7 -7.64 -17.63 20.34
N TRP A 8 -8.60 -18.36 19.74
CA TRP A 8 -9.20 -17.95 18.47
C TRP A 8 -10.04 -16.67 18.59
N THR A 9 -10.67 -16.46 19.75
CA THR A 9 -11.38 -15.21 20.06
C THR A 9 -10.44 -14.01 20.10
N ASN A 10 -9.20 -14.17 20.59
CA ASN A 10 -8.18 -13.12 20.52
C ASN A 10 -7.61 -12.96 19.11
N VAL A 11 -7.31 -14.07 18.41
CA VAL A 11 -6.75 -14.03 17.05
C VAL A 11 -7.68 -13.31 16.08
N SER A 12 -8.99 -13.57 16.16
CA SER A 12 -10.01 -12.96 15.31
C SER A 12 -10.14 -11.43 15.48
N ARG A 13 -9.57 -10.83 16.53
CA ARG A 13 -9.54 -9.38 16.73
C ARG A 13 -8.46 -8.69 15.89
N TYR A 14 -7.33 -9.36 15.60
CA TYR A 14 -6.24 -8.76 14.84
C TYR A 14 -6.65 -8.31 13.44
N PRO A 15 -7.41 -9.09 12.65
CA PRO A 15 -7.93 -8.61 11.37
C PRO A 15 -8.72 -7.31 11.49
N ARG A 16 -9.56 -7.16 12.52
CA ARG A 16 -10.32 -5.94 12.76
C ARG A 16 -9.40 -4.76 13.04
N TYR A 17 -8.41 -4.93 13.92
CA TYR A 17 -7.43 -3.87 14.21
C TYR A 17 -6.62 -3.51 12.98
N PHE A 18 -6.19 -4.51 12.21
CA PHE A 18 -5.43 -4.32 10.98
C PHE A 18 -6.21 -3.51 9.95
N ILE A 19 -7.50 -3.82 9.74
CA ILE A 19 -8.38 -3.06 8.86
C ILE A 19 -8.48 -1.61 9.34
N THR A 20 -8.74 -1.38 10.63
CA THR A 20 -8.83 -0.01 11.18
C THR A 20 -7.53 0.77 11.00
N ILE A 21 -6.39 0.13 11.23
CA ILE A 21 -5.06 0.75 11.05
C ILE A 21 -4.84 1.11 9.59
N ILE A 22 -5.09 0.16 8.67
CA ILE A 22 -4.95 0.39 7.22
C ILE A 22 -5.84 1.55 6.78
N LEU A 23 -7.11 1.53 7.17
CA LEU A 23 -8.06 2.58 6.81
C LEU A 23 -7.62 3.93 7.36
N GLY A 24 -7.13 3.99 8.61
CA GLY A 24 -6.58 5.21 9.21
C GLY A 24 -5.38 5.75 8.44
N ILE A 25 -4.45 4.88 8.03
CA ILE A 25 -3.27 5.26 7.22
C ILE A 25 -3.72 5.84 5.89
N PHE A 26 -4.61 5.15 5.15
CA PHE A 26 -5.08 5.64 3.86
C PHE A 26 -5.90 6.92 3.98
N PHE A 27 -6.72 7.05 5.03
CA PHE A 27 -7.48 8.27 5.30
C PHE A 27 -6.55 9.46 5.50
N PHE A 28 -5.57 9.34 6.39
CA PHE A 28 -4.59 10.39 6.66
C PHE A 28 -3.73 10.72 5.44
N LEU A 29 -3.25 9.69 4.73
CA LEU A 29 -2.47 9.85 3.50
C LEU A 29 -3.28 10.62 2.44
N PHE A 30 -4.54 10.27 2.23
CA PHE A 30 -5.38 10.93 1.25
C PHE A 30 -5.66 12.38 1.61
N GLU A 31 -5.90 12.68 2.89
CA GLU A 31 -6.10 14.03 3.38
C GLU A 31 -4.87 14.92 3.09
N TRP A 32 -3.66 14.39 3.32
CA TRP A 32 -2.40 15.06 3.00
C TRP A 32 -2.15 15.20 1.50
N LEU A 33 -2.52 14.20 0.70
CA LEU A 33 -2.28 14.19 -0.75
C LEU A 33 -3.30 15.04 -1.53
N LYS A 34 -4.53 15.16 -1.03
CA LYS A 34 -5.63 15.93 -1.63
C LYS A 34 -5.25 17.35 -2.09
N PRO A 35 -4.56 18.21 -1.30
CA PRO A 35 -4.15 19.53 -1.76
C PRO A 35 -3.13 19.48 -2.90
N LEU A 36 -2.28 18.46 -2.97
CA LEU A 36 -1.29 18.30 -4.04
C LEU A 36 -1.95 17.93 -5.37
N LEU A 37 -3.07 17.22 -5.33
CA LEU A 37 -3.85 16.88 -6.53
C LEU A 37 -4.62 18.07 -7.13
N LYS A 38 -4.82 19.16 -6.36
CA LYS A 38 -5.50 20.37 -6.84
C LYS A 38 -4.66 21.20 -7.81
N ARG A 39 -3.34 21.04 -7.78
CA ARG A 39 -2.40 21.73 -8.67
C ARG A 39 -2.01 20.77 -9.81
N PRO A 40 -2.21 21.14 -11.08
CA PRO A 40 -2.02 20.21 -12.20
C PRO A 40 -0.59 19.69 -12.29
N VAL A 41 0.40 20.54 -12.04
CA VAL A 41 1.82 20.17 -12.07
C VAL A 41 2.16 19.10 -11.04
N THR A 42 1.71 19.27 -9.79
CA THR A 42 1.96 18.29 -8.72
C THR A 42 1.14 17.02 -8.90
N ALA A 43 -0.07 17.10 -9.46
CA ALA A 43 -0.84 15.92 -9.83
C ALA A 43 -0.12 15.08 -10.88
N ILE A 44 0.40 15.72 -11.94
CA ILE A 44 1.21 15.05 -12.97
C ILE A 44 2.47 14.45 -12.36
N ALA A 45 3.16 15.18 -11.48
CA ALA A 45 4.36 14.69 -10.81
C ALA A 45 4.09 13.43 -9.96
N ILE A 46 2.98 13.39 -9.21
CA ILE A 46 2.58 12.21 -8.42
C ILE A 46 2.30 11.01 -9.34
N VAL A 47 1.55 11.21 -10.42
CA VAL A 47 1.25 10.14 -11.38
C VAL A 47 2.52 9.62 -12.05
N ALA A 48 3.40 10.53 -12.50
CA ALA A 48 4.68 10.17 -13.10
C ALA A 48 5.57 9.40 -12.11
N LEU A 49 5.61 9.80 -10.84
CA LEU A 49 6.34 9.10 -9.78
C LEU A 49 5.81 7.68 -9.59
N LEU A 50 4.50 7.49 -9.51
CA LEU A 50 3.89 6.17 -9.34
C LEU A 50 4.14 5.26 -10.55
N VAL A 51 3.97 5.77 -11.77
CA VAL A 51 4.19 5.01 -13.00
C VAL A 51 5.66 4.64 -13.17
N SER A 52 6.57 5.61 -13.01
CA SER A 52 8.01 5.36 -13.12
C SER A 52 8.51 4.43 -12.02
N GLY A 53 8.01 4.57 -10.78
CA GLY A 53 8.30 3.65 -9.69
C GLY A 53 7.86 2.22 -9.99
N ALA A 54 6.65 2.04 -10.50
CA ALA A 54 6.15 0.71 -10.88
C ALA A 54 6.97 0.09 -12.04
N ILE A 55 7.32 0.89 -13.06
CA ILE A 55 8.19 0.47 -14.15
C ILE A 55 9.58 0.09 -13.60
N PHE A 56 10.17 0.94 -12.76
CA PHE A 56 11.48 0.71 -12.15
C PHE A 56 11.53 -0.61 -11.37
N VAL A 57 10.53 -0.85 -10.50
CA VAL A 57 10.41 -2.10 -9.75
C VAL A 57 10.25 -3.28 -10.70
N SER A 58 9.40 -3.16 -11.73
CA SER A 58 9.17 -4.24 -12.70
C SER A 58 10.44 -4.59 -13.49
N LEU A 59 11.20 -3.59 -13.94
CA LEU A 59 12.47 -3.78 -14.63
C LEU A 59 13.52 -4.42 -13.71
N THR A 60 13.58 -3.98 -12.45
CA THR A 60 14.49 -4.55 -11.44
C THR A 60 14.17 -6.01 -11.19
N LEU A 61 12.89 -6.35 -10.98
CA LEU A 61 12.47 -7.73 -10.77
C LEU A 61 12.73 -8.60 -12.00
N ARG A 62 12.48 -8.09 -13.21
CA ARG A 62 12.82 -8.81 -14.46
C ARG A 62 14.31 -9.10 -14.57
N ALA A 63 15.15 -8.12 -14.26
CA ALA A 63 16.60 -8.29 -14.25
C ALA A 63 17.04 -9.33 -13.21
N MET A 64 16.48 -9.29 -11.99
CA MET A 64 16.75 -10.26 -10.93
C MET A 64 16.30 -11.67 -11.29
N LEU A 65 15.21 -11.81 -12.05
CA LEU A 65 14.67 -13.09 -12.50
C LEU A 65 15.28 -13.58 -13.82
N GLY A 66 16.24 -12.85 -14.40
CA GLY A 66 16.87 -13.22 -15.67
C GLY A 66 15.92 -13.19 -16.88
N LEU A 67 14.80 -12.46 -16.77
CA LEU A 67 13.85 -12.31 -17.86
C LEU A 67 14.39 -11.26 -18.83
N SER A 68 14.77 -11.70 -20.03
CA SER A 68 15.28 -10.82 -21.08
C SER A 68 14.28 -9.71 -21.41
N PRO A 69 14.73 -8.44 -21.54
CA PRO A 69 13.87 -7.37 -22.03
C PRO A 69 13.35 -7.75 -23.42
N VAL A 70 12.07 -7.50 -23.68
CA VAL A 70 11.49 -7.60 -25.03
C VAL A 70 12.00 -6.44 -25.87
#